data_AF-A0A662J604-F1
#
_entry.id   AF-A0A662J604-F1
#
_cell.length_a   1.000
_cell.length_b   1.000
_cell.length_c   1.000
_cell.angle_alpha   90.00
_cell.angle_beta   90.00
_cell.angle_gamma   90.00
#
_symmetry.space_group_name_H-M   'P 1'
#
loop_
_entity.id
_entity.type
_entity.pdbx_description
1 polymer ?
#
loop_
_entity_poly.entity_id
_entity_poly.type
_entity_poly.pdbx_seq_one_letter_code
_entity_poly.pdbx_strand_id
1 'polypeptide(L)' 'MSQALEFLKGLVGEDRVVADKVSLLCYSSDMSPFTYTPDVVVFPRSRDDVVEIVKYANENKIPI' A
#
# COMPACT_ATOMS: atom_id res chain seq x y z
N MET A 1 12.18 -0.17 -9.73
CA MET A 1 10.94 -0.47 -8.99
C MET A 1 11.30 -0.52 -7.51
N SER A 2 10.53 0.09 -6.60
CA SER A 2 10.91 0.13 -5.17
C SER A 2 10.82 -1.28 -4.56
N GLN A 3 11.74 -1.60 -3.65
CA GLN A 3 11.79 -2.92 -3.00
C GLN A 3 10.48 -3.25 -2.26
N ALA A 4 9.83 -2.24 -1.69
CA ALA A 4 8.53 -2.38 -1.05
C ALA A 4 7.43 -2.80 -2.04
N LEU A 5 7.42 -2.25 -3.26
CA LEU A 5 6.40 -2.59 -4.25
C LEU A 5 6.52 -4.06 -4.70
N GLU A 6 7.75 -4.55 -4.91
CA GLU A 6 7.99 -5.95 -5.23
C GLU A 6 7.61 -6.89 -4.09
N PHE A 7 7.94 -6.53 -2.84
CA PHE A 7 7.53 -7.28 -1.66
C PHE A 7 6.01 -7.41 -1.57
N LEU A 8 5.29 -6.29 -1.70
CA LEU A 8 3.83 -6.25 -1.61
C LEU A 8 3.17 -7.10 -2.72
N LYS A 9 3.65 -6.97 -3.96
CA LYS A 9 3.17 -7.78 -5.09
C LYS A 9 3.42 -9.27 -4.87
N GLY A 10 4.59 -9.65 -4.36
CA GLY A 10 4.92 -11.04 -4.04
C GLY A 10 4.08 -11.62 -2.91
N LEU A 11 3.72 -10.80 -1.92
CA LEU A 11 2.92 -11.21 -0.77
C LEU A 11 1.44 -11.37 -1.12
N VAL A 12 0.80 -10.34 -1.70
CA VAL A 12 -0.66 -10.32 -1.91
C VAL A 12 -1.12 -10.59 -3.33
N GLY A 13 -0.21 -10.61 -4.31
CA GLY A 13 -0.53 -10.67 -5.74
C GLY A 13 -0.60 -9.29 -6.39
N GLU A 14 -0.27 -9.21 -7.69
CA GLU A 14 -0.22 -7.93 -8.41
C GLU A 14 -1.58 -7.24 -8.54
N ASP A 15 -2.65 -8.02 -8.67
CA ASP A 15 -4.03 -7.55 -8.80
C ASP A 15 -4.55 -6.84 -7.53
N ARG A 16 -3.81 -6.93 -6.44
CA ARG A 16 -4.16 -6.37 -5.12
C ARG A 16 -3.24 -5.23 -4.69
N VAL A 17 -2.43 -4.73 -5.61
CA VAL A 17 -1.52 -3.59 -5.39
C VAL A 17 -1.79 -2.51 -6.43
N VAL A 18 -2.21 -1.34 -5.95
CA VAL A 18 -2.44 -0.15 -6.77
C VAL A 18 -1.23 0.76 -6.65
N ALA A 19 -0.59 1.03 -7.78
CA ALA A 19 0.58 1.90 -7.88
C ALA A 19 0.54 2.85 -9.09
N ASP A 20 -0.54 2.83 -9.88
CA ASP A 20 -0.70 3.77 -10.98
C ASP A 20 -1.25 5.11 -10.47
N LYS A 21 -0.82 6.20 -11.11
CA LYS A 21 -1.11 7.55 -10.63
C LYS A 21 -2.60 7.89 -10.61
N VAL A 22 -3.38 7.40 -11.57
CA VAL A 22 -4.79 7.78 -11.69
C VAL A 22 -5.60 7.13 -10.58
N SER A 23 -5.37 5.83 -10.35
CA SER A 23 -6.04 5.11 -9.27
C SER A 23 -5.62 5.62 -7.89
N LEU A 24 -4.35 5.98 -7.67
CA LEU A 24 -3.88 6.53 -6.40
C LEU A 24 -4.56 7.86 -6.04
N LEU A 25 -4.93 8.67 -7.03
CA LEU A 25 -5.70 9.89 -6.78
C LEU A 25 -7.07 9.61 -6.14
N CYS A 26 -7.69 8.47 -6.45
CA CYS A 26 -8.96 8.06 -5.83
C CYS A 26 -8.82 7.77 -4.31
N TYR A 27 -7.60 7.53 -3.82
CA TYR A 27 -7.30 7.28 -2.41
C TYR A 27 -6.60 8.46 -1.73
N SER A 28 -6.57 9.63 -2.38
CA SER A 28 -5.81 10.78 -1.88
C SER A 28 -6.56 11.66 -0.87
N SER A 29 -7.85 11.44 -0.68
CA SER A 29 -8.71 12.27 0.16
C SER A 29 -9.71 11.41 0.94
N ASP A 30 -10.08 11.89 2.12
CA ASP A 30 -11.21 11.41 2.90
C ASP A 30 -12.28 12.52 2.98
N MET A 31 -13.07 12.56 4.05
CA MET A 31 -14.07 13.61 4.26
C MET A 31 -13.47 14.92 4.81
N SER A 32 -12.15 14.99 5.01
CA SER A 32 -11.43 16.19 5.43
C SER A 32 -11.16 17.13 4.24
N PRO A 33 -10.76 18.41 4.48
CA PRO A 33 -10.40 19.33 3.40
C PRO A 33 -8.98 19.09 2.84
N PHE A 34 -8.25 18.11 3.38
CA PHE A 34 -6.87 17.84 2.99
C PHE A 34 -6.78 16.74 1.94
N THR A 35 -5.74 16.79 1.13
CA THR A 35 -5.48 15.78 0.10
C THR A 35 -4.00 15.42 0.11
N TYR A 36 -3.71 14.13 0.21
CA TYR A 36 -2.36 13.56 0.18
C TYR A 36 -2.39 12.29 -0.66
N THR A 37 -1.69 12.29 -1.79
CA THR A 37 -1.64 11.11 -2.67
C THR A 37 -0.68 10.07 -2.07
N PRO A 38 -1.13 8.82 -1.85
CA PRO A 38 -0.25 7.75 -1.38
C PRO A 38 0.71 7.28 -2.48
N ASP A 39 1.84 6.68 -2.09
CA ASP A 39 2.77 6.04 -3.02
C ASP A 39 2.27 4.68 -3.52
N VAL A 40 1.48 3.97 -2.70
CA VAL A 40 0.92 2.65 -2.99
C VAL A 40 -0.33 2.41 -2.14
N VAL A 41 -1.31 1.67 -2.68
CA VAL A 41 -2.46 1.15 -1.93
C VAL A 41 -2.50 -0.36 -2.08
N VAL A 42 -2.72 -1.09 -0.98
CA VAL A 42 -2.65 -2.56 -0.95
C VAL A 42 -3.91 -3.12 -0.33
N PHE A 43 -4.46 -4.17 -0.95
CA PHE A 43 -5.64 -4.87 -0.46
C PHE A 43 -5.25 -6.23 0.12
N PRO A 44 -4.99 -6.37 1.42
CA PRO A 44 -4.71 -7.68 2.03
C PRO A 44 -5.90 -8.64 1.86
N ARG A 45 -5.64 -9.96 1.83
CA ARG A 45 -6.69 -11.00 1.72
C ARG A 45 -7.01 -11.65 3.06
N SER A 46 -6.06 -11.58 3.98
CA SER A 46 -6.08 -12.31 5.25
C SER A 46 -5.49 -11.48 6.38
N ARG A 47 -5.74 -11.93 7.61
CA ARG A 47 -5.08 -11.40 8.80
C ARG A 47 -3.56 -11.57 8.74
N ASP A 48 -3.08 -12.65 8.13
CA ASP A 48 -1.65 -12.92 8.02
C ASP A 48 -0.97 -11.97 7.01
N ASP A 49 -1.64 -11.65 5.90
CA ASP A 49 -1.17 -10.62 4.95
C ASP A 49 -0.95 -9.28 5.68
N VAL A 50 -1.92 -8.86 6.52
CA VAL A 50 -1.82 -7.62 7.30
C VAL A 50 -0.62 -7.68 8.26
N VAL A 51 -0.45 -8.79 8.96
CA VAL A 51 0.66 -8.96 9.92
C VAL A 51 2.01 -8.82 9.22
N GLU A 52 2.19 -9.47 8.07
CA GLU A 52 3.45 -9.41 7.32
C GLU A 52 3.71 -8.02 6.72
N ILE A 53 2.67 -7.32 6.23
CA ILE A 53 2.79 -5.93 5.75
C ILE A 53 3.25 -5.00 6.88
N VAL A 54 2.60 -5.09 8.05
CA VAL A 54 2.92 -4.22 9.20
C VAL A 54 4.34 -4.47 9.72
N LYS A 55 4.78 -5.74 9.78
CA LYS A 55 6.17 -6.08 10.15
C LYS A 55 7.16 -5.46 9.18
N TYR A 56 6.96 -5.67 7.88
CA TYR A 56 7.82 -5.12 6.83
C TYR A 56 7.88 -3.59 6.89
N ALA A 57 6.73 -2.93 7.08
CA ALA A 57 6.66 -1.48 7.21
C ALA A 57 7.44 -0.98 8.45
N ASN A 58 7.29 -1.63 9.59
CA ASN A 58 8.00 -1.25 10.82
C ASN A 58 9.52 -1.44 10.72
N GLU A 59 9.98 -2.54 10.11
CA GLU A 59 11.40 -2.83 9.89
C GLU A 59 12.04 -1.79 8.96
N ASN A 60 11.31 -1.37 7.92
CA ASN A 60 11.80 -0.43 6.90
C ASN A 60 11.41 1.04 7.17
N LYS A 61 10.76 1.32 8.31
CA LYS A 61 10.28 2.66 8.69
C LYS A 61 9.37 3.32 7.64
N ILE A 62 8.52 2.52 7.03
CA ILE A 62 7.52 2.96 6.05
C ILE A 62 6.24 3.35 6.82
N PRO A 63 5.73 4.58 6.64
CA PRO A 63 4.42 4.95 7.19
C PRO A 63 3.31 4.21 6.44
N ILE A 64 2.32 3.73 7.20
CA ILE A 64 1.11 3.06 6.68
C ILE A 64 -0.14 3.74 7.24
#